data_AF-A0AAD7Z0T7-F1
#
_entry.id   AF-A0AAD7Z0T7-F1
#
_cell.length_a   1.000
_cell.length_b   1.000
_cell.length_c   1.000
_cell.angle_alpha   90.00
_cell.angle_beta   90.00
_cell.angle_gamma   90.00
#
_symmetry.space_group_name_H-M   'P 1'
#
loop_
_entity.id
_entity.type
_entity.pdbx_description
1 polymer ?
#
loop_
_entity_poly.entity_id
_entity_poly.type
_entity_poly.pdbx_seq_one_letter_code
_entity_poly.pdbx_strand_id
1 'polypeptide(L)'
;MVNVVWQDWQVHVTSTPSEAGGPALLTCVAPAALREHASVAAWYRDDSVLPAADHMSGTTLMADEGWRLIIRSARVEDSRAQYSCSVLDSLTGERRRSTPVNIDVAPMSVASAPRGVSHGEWDATVRRGGDVVLPCLVHANPPATIT
;
A
#
# COMPACT_ATOMS: atom_id res chain seq x y z
N MET A 1 -13.05 38.27 0.52
CA MET A 1 -11.64 37.85 0.44
C MET A 1 -11.56 36.47 1.08
N VAL A 2 -11.40 35.41 0.29
CA VAL A 2 -11.22 34.06 0.83
C VAL A 2 -9.73 33.91 1.10
N ASN A 3 -9.34 33.75 2.36
CA ASN A 3 -7.96 33.44 2.71
C ASN A 3 -7.70 31.97 2.32
N VAL A 4 -6.92 31.78 1.26
CA VAL A 4 -6.35 30.46 0.93
C VAL A 4 -5.15 30.27 1.87
N VAL A 5 -5.33 29.46 2.91
CA VAL A 5 -4.22 29.00 3.75
C VAL A 5 -3.53 27.87 3.00
N TRP A 6 -2.39 28.17 2.40
CA TRP A 6 -1.49 27.15 1.85
C TRP A 6 -0.89 26.37 3.02
N GLN A 7 -1.41 25.17 3.28
CA GLN A 7 -0.79 24.26 4.25
C GLN A 7 0.26 23.42 3.54
N ASP A 8 1.50 23.48 4.03
CA ASP A 8 2.55 22.57 3.60
C ASP A 8 2.15 21.14 3.99
N TRP A 9 1.97 20.26 3.00
CA TRP A 9 1.45 18.91 3.22
C TRP A 9 2.51 17.85 2.90
N GLN A 10 2.63 16.85 3.76
CA GLN A 10 3.61 15.78 3.57
C GLN A 10 2.93 14.46 3.33
N VAL A 11 3.54 13.66 2.45
CA VAL A 11 3.15 12.28 2.21
C VAL A 11 4.11 11.37 2.94
N HIS A 12 3.58 10.38 3.63
CA HIS A 12 4.38 9.33 4.24
C HIS A 12 3.84 7.96 3.85
N VAL A 13 4.68 6.94 4.02
CA VAL A 13 4.28 5.55 3.82
C VAL A 13 4.41 4.82 5.15
N THR A 14 3.43 3.99 5.46
CA THR A 14 3.52 2.99 6.54
C THR A 14 3.60 1.61 5.93
N SER A 15 4.29 0.69 6.61
CA SER A 15 4.43 -0.71 6.19
C SER A 15 4.18 -1.65 7.35
N THR A 16 3.53 -2.78 7.08
CA THR A 16 3.44 -3.89 8.04
C THR A 16 4.70 -4.76 7.96
N PRO A 17 5.14 -5.36 9.08
CA PRO A 17 6.10 -6.46 9.00
C PRO A 17 5.50 -7.64 8.23
N SER A 18 6.36 -8.50 7.71
CA SER A 18 5.97 -9.71 7.00
C SER A 18 6.94 -10.85 7.30
N GLU A 19 6.53 -12.07 6.97
CA GLU A 19 7.42 -13.22 6.92
C GLU A 19 7.61 -13.64 5.47
N ALA A 20 8.76 -14.25 5.16
CA ALA A 20 9.03 -14.76 3.82
C ALA A 20 7.90 -15.69 3.33
N GLY A 21 7.31 -15.34 2.17
CA GLY A 21 6.17 -16.02 1.58
C GLY A 21 4.79 -15.46 1.99
N GLY A 22 4.71 -14.67 3.05
CA GLY A 22 3.48 -13.99 3.48
C GLY A 22 3.25 -12.65 2.77
N PRO A 23 2.09 -12.02 2.95
CA PRO A 23 1.81 -10.71 2.39
C PRO A 23 2.42 -9.58 3.23
N ALA A 24 2.73 -8.45 2.60
CA ALA A 24 3.05 -7.20 3.26
C ALA A 24 2.14 -6.08 2.73
N LEU A 25 1.67 -5.21 3.62
CA LEU A 25 0.83 -4.07 3.28
C LEU A 25 1.62 -2.77 3.46
N LEU A 26 1.65 -1.95 2.42
CA LEU A 26 2.09 -0.57 2.47
C LEU A 26 0.91 0.37 2.25
N THR A 27 0.84 1.43 3.03
CA THR A 27 -0.22 2.44 2.93
C THR A 27 0.41 3.80 2.69
N CYS A 28 -0.02 4.46 1.61
CA CYS A 28 0.31 5.85 1.33
C CYS A 28 -0.62 6.73 2.17
N VAL A 29 -0.06 7.66 2.94
CA VAL A 29 -0.82 8.50 3.86
C VAL A 29 -0.59 9.96 3.52
N ALA A 30 -1.69 10.66 3.27
CA ALA A 30 -1.76 12.11 3.11
C ALA A 30 -2.73 12.68 4.15
N PRO A 31 -2.65 13.99 4.47
CA PRO A 31 -3.59 14.65 5.37
C PRO A 31 -5.04 14.42 4.93
N ALA A 32 -5.95 14.17 5.90
CA ALA A 32 -7.34 13.85 5.60
C ALA A 32 -8.04 14.93 4.75
N ALA A 33 -7.75 16.21 5.01
CA ALA A 33 -8.28 17.33 4.25
C ALA A 33 -7.89 17.30 2.76
N LEU A 34 -6.74 16.69 2.42
CA LEU A 34 -6.25 16.57 1.05
C LEU A 34 -6.87 15.37 0.31
N ARG A 35 -7.30 14.32 1.05
CA ARG A 35 -7.74 13.04 0.45
C ARG A 35 -8.96 13.15 -0.47
N GLU A 36 -9.79 14.18 -0.32
CA GLU A 36 -10.98 14.38 -1.17
C GLU A 36 -10.65 14.80 -2.61
N HIS A 37 -9.48 15.41 -2.82
CA HIS A 37 -9.07 15.97 -4.11
C HIS A 37 -7.65 15.58 -4.51
N ALA A 38 -7.05 14.61 -3.81
CA ALA A 38 -5.77 14.04 -4.15
C ALA A 38 -5.90 12.56 -4.53
N SER A 39 -4.95 12.09 -5.34
CA SER A 39 -4.87 10.70 -5.77
C SER A 39 -3.43 10.20 -5.68
N VAL A 40 -3.25 8.90 -5.41
CA VAL A 40 -1.93 8.29 -5.55
C VAL A 40 -1.59 8.19 -7.03
N ALA A 41 -0.54 8.89 -7.42
CA ALA A 41 -0.14 9.01 -8.81
C ALA A 41 0.88 7.94 -9.24
N ALA A 42 1.62 7.36 -8.29
CA ALA A 42 2.46 6.18 -8.51
C ALA A 42 2.98 5.61 -7.19
N TRP A 43 3.27 4.31 -7.21
CA TRP A 43 4.18 3.65 -6.27
C TRP A 43 5.54 3.42 -6.91
N TYR A 44 6.57 3.39 -6.09
CA TYR A 44 7.95 3.16 -6.51
C TYR A 44 8.57 2.06 -5.66
N ARG A 45 9.38 1.23 -6.30
CA ARG A 45 10.35 0.35 -5.66
C ARG A 45 11.74 0.81 -6.10
N ASP A 46 12.52 1.24 -5.13
CA ASP A 46 13.72 2.04 -5.30
C ASP A 46 13.36 3.30 -6.10
N ASP A 47 13.85 3.44 -7.34
CA ASP A 47 13.47 4.54 -8.24
C ASP A 47 12.60 4.10 -9.43
N SER A 48 12.26 2.82 -9.49
CA SER A 48 11.40 2.29 -10.56
C SER A 48 9.94 2.43 -10.19
N VAL A 49 9.16 2.99 -11.12
CA VAL A 49 7.70 3.03 -11.01
C VAL A 49 7.17 1.60 -11.05
N LEU A 50 6.38 1.22 -10.04
CA LEU A 50 5.65 -0.03 -10.07
C LEU A 50 4.48 0.12 -11.05
N PRO A 51 4.33 -0.80 -12.02
CA PRO A 51 3.20 -0.76 -12.93
C PRO A 51 1.91 -0.87 -12.11
N ALA A 52 0.85 -0.19 -12.57
CA ALA A 52 -0.50 -0.45 -12.08
C ALA A 52 -0.81 -1.91 -12.39
N ALA A 53 -0.61 -2.78 -11.40
CA ALA A 53 -0.66 -4.22 -11.60
C ALA A 53 -2.09 -4.65 -11.94
N ASP A 54 -2.24 -5.61 -12.84
CA ASP A 54 -3.49 -6.33 -13.02
C ASP A 54 -3.91 -6.92 -11.67
N HIS A 55 -5.12 -6.61 -11.20
CA HIS A 55 -5.60 -7.05 -9.89
C HIS A 55 -5.59 -8.59 -9.70
N MET A 56 -5.45 -9.34 -10.79
CA MET A 56 -5.49 -10.79 -10.86
C MET A 56 -4.12 -11.47 -10.95
N SER A 57 -3.03 -10.76 -11.26
CA SER A 57 -1.71 -11.37 -11.51
C SER A 57 -0.57 -10.49 -11.01
N GLY A 58 0.61 -11.08 -10.83
CA GLY A 58 1.83 -10.37 -10.42
C GLY A 58 2.15 -10.44 -8.92
N THR A 59 3.33 -9.94 -8.57
CA THR A 59 3.88 -9.95 -7.20
C THR A 59 3.32 -8.86 -6.31
N THR A 60 2.77 -7.81 -6.92
CA THR A 60 2.18 -6.66 -6.24
C THR A 60 0.72 -6.47 -6.64
N LEU A 61 -0.02 -5.77 -5.79
CA LEU A 61 -1.42 -5.43 -6.02
C LEU A 61 -1.68 -4.04 -5.45
N MET A 62 -2.18 -3.14 -6.29
CA MET A 62 -2.68 -1.85 -5.83
C MET A 62 -4.15 -2.00 -5.46
N ALA A 63 -4.53 -1.46 -4.29
CA ALA A 63 -5.88 -1.49 -3.77
C ALA A 63 -6.26 -0.12 -3.22
N ASP A 64 -7.55 0.08 -2.93
CA ASP A 64 -8.10 1.35 -2.41
C ASP A 64 -7.70 2.54 -3.31
N GLU A 65 -8.05 2.49 -4.60
CA GLU A 65 -7.67 3.51 -5.60
C GLU A 65 -6.15 3.81 -5.66
N GLY A 66 -5.32 2.85 -5.29
CA GLY A 66 -3.86 2.97 -5.26
C GLY A 66 -3.30 3.53 -3.95
N TRP A 67 -4.13 3.88 -2.96
CA TRP A 67 -3.68 4.28 -1.62
C TRP A 67 -2.96 3.16 -0.87
N ARG A 68 -3.18 1.91 -1.26
CA ARG A 68 -2.53 0.75 -0.66
C ARG A 68 -1.79 -0.08 -1.71
N LEU A 69 -0.59 -0.52 -1.36
CA LEU A 69 0.22 -1.44 -2.12
C LEU A 69 0.41 -2.72 -1.30
N ILE A 70 0.02 -3.85 -1.88
CA ILE A 70 0.15 -5.18 -1.28
C ILE A 70 1.27 -5.91 -2.01
N ILE A 71 2.28 -6.35 -1.28
CA ILE A 71 3.24 -7.36 -1.75
C ILE A 71 2.64 -8.71 -1.40
N ARG A 72 2.32 -9.54 -2.40
CA ARG A 72 1.55 -10.77 -2.17
C ARG A 72 2.33 -11.86 -1.45
N SER A 73 3.62 -11.97 -1.79
CA SER A 73 4.55 -12.96 -1.24
C SER A 73 5.91 -12.29 -1.06
N ALA A 74 6.10 -11.69 0.12
CA ALA A 74 7.32 -11.00 0.48
C ALA A 74 8.53 -11.94 0.45
N ARG A 75 9.65 -11.44 -0.07
CA ARG A 75 10.94 -12.14 -0.05
C ARG A 75 11.90 -11.42 0.88
N VAL A 76 12.89 -12.15 1.39
CA VAL A 76 13.93 -11.54 2.23
C VAL A 76 14.65 -10.40 1.49
N GLU A 77 14.80 -10.51 0.16
CA GLU A 77 15.40 -9.44 -0.66
C GLU A 77 14.55 -8.15 -0.69
N ASP A 78 13.24 -8.24 -0.46
CA ASP A 78 12.36 -7.07 -0.42
C ASP A 78 12.63 -6.16 0.78
N SER A 79 13.30 -6.67 1.82
CA SER A 79 13.74 -5.86 2.97
C SER A 79 14.78 -4.81 2.61
N ARG A 80 15.50 -4.99 1.48
CA ARG A 80 16.51 -4.04 1.00
C ARG A 80 15.94 -3.01 0.05
N ALA A 81 14.77 -3.29 -0.53
CA ALA A 81 14.12 -2.41 -1.48
C ALA A 81 13.45 -1.23 -0.75
N GLN A 82 13.54 -0.05 -1.33
CA GLN A 82 12.96 1.18 -0.79
C GLN A 82 11.61 1.48 -1.45
N TYR A 83 10.53 1.47 -0.68
CA TYR A 83 9.19 1.72 -1.21
C TYR A 83 8.74 3.14 -0.89
N SER A 84 8.21 3.84 -1.88
CA SER A 84 7.62 5.17 -1.71
C SER A 84 6.39 5.32 -2.59
N CYS A 85 5.51 6.25 -2.22
CA CYS A 85 4.39 6.67 -3.05
C CYS A 85 4.55 8.13 -3.45
N SER A 86 3.84 8.53 -4.51
CA SER A 86 3.64 9.94 -4.82
C SER A 86 2.16 10.24 -4.95
N VAL A 87 1.76 11.39 -4.43
CA VAL A 87 0.39 11.87 -4.41
C VAL A 87 0.32 13.12 -5.28
N LEU A 88 -0.73 13.22 -6.09
CA LEU A 88 -1.06 14.38 -6.90
C LEU A 88 -2.27 15.07 -6.28
N ASP A 89 -2.11 16.34 -5.92
CA ASP A 89 -3.22 17.24 -5.60
C ASP A 89 -3.81 17.78 -6.90
N SER A 90 -5.07 17.45 -7.18
CA SER A 90 -5.74 17.85 -8.42
C SER A 90 -6.15 19.32 -8.47
N LEU A 91 -6.23 20.00 -7.31
CA LEU A 91 -6.58 21.43 -7.25
C LEU A 91 -5.40 22.32 -7.60
N THR A 92 -4.20 21.96 -7.14
CA THR A 92 -2.98 22.75 -7.33
C THR A 92 -2.09 22.21 -8.45
N GLY A 93 -2.26 20.94 -8.82
CA GLY A 93 -1.36 20.21 -9.73
C GLY A 93 -0.04 19.82 -9.07
N GLU A 94 0.13 20.07 -7.77
CA GLU A 94 1.36 19.73 -7.05
C GLU A 94 1.46 18.22 -6.84
N ARG A 95 2.65 17.65 -7.12
CA ARG A 95 2.95 16.25 -6.87
C ARG A 95 4.05 16.14 -5.82
N ARG A 96 3.80 15.39 -4.75
CA ARG A 96 4.80 15.13 -3.71
C ARG A 96 5.05 13.64 -3.56
N ARG A 97 6.33 13.26 -3.45
CA ARG A 97 6.78 11.89 -3.17
C ARG A 97 7.07 11.76 -1.68
N SER A 98 6.69 10.64 -1.09
CA SER A 98 6.99 10.34 0.30
C SER A 98 8.49 10.08 0.51
N THR A 99 8.92 10.16 1.76
CA THR A 99 10.16 9.46 2.15
C THR A 99 9.98 7.95 1.95
N PRO A 100 11.03 7.23 1.53
CA PRO A 100 10.95 5.79 1.34
C PRO A 100 10.95 5.03 2.66
N VAL A 101 10.34 3.84 2.65
CA VAL A 101 10.39 2.87 3.75
C VAL A 101 10.82 1.49 3.24
N ASN A 102 11.33 0.66 4.14
CA ASN A 102 11.60 -0.76 3.85
C ASN A 102 10.53 -1.63 4.51
N ILE A 103 10.36 -2.84 4.00
CA ILE A 103 9.52 -3.85 4.64
C ILE A 103 10.42 -4.66 5.59
N ASP A 104 10.02 -4.81 6.84
CA ASP A 104 10.67 -5.78 7.72
C ASP A 104 10.20 -7.19 7.36
N VAL A 105 11.10 -8.03 6.83
CA VAL A 105 10.80 -9.38 6.38
C VAL A 105 11.57 -10.39 7.22
N ALA A 106 10.87 -11.04 8.14
CA ALA A 106 11.42 -12.14 8.91
C ALA A 106 11.56 -13.42 8.05
N PRO A 107 12.55 -14.28 8.32
CA PRO A 107 12.60 -15.62 7.74
C PRO A 107 11.30 -16.38 8.04
N MET A 108 10.96 -17.34 7.17
CA MET A 108 9.76 -18.16 7.33
C MET A 108 9.73 -18.81 8.72
N SER A 109 8.65 -18.59 9.48
CA SER A 109 8.43 -19.24 10.77
C SER A 109 8.29 -20.76 10.63
N VAL A 110 8.56 -21.49 11.72
CA VAL A 110 8.04 -22.86 11.91
C VAL A 110 6.51 -22.86 11.79
N ALA A 111 5.91 -24.04 11.59
CA ALA A 111 4.47 -24.18 11.41
C ALA A 111 3.66 -23.24 12.34
N SER A 112 2.83 -22.39 11.73
CA SER A 112 2.15 -21.28 12.40
C SER A 112 0.69 -21.22 11.95
N ALA A 113 -0.20 -21.01 12.92
CA ALA A 113 -1.61 -20.80 12.65
C ALA A 113 -1.82 -19.47 11.88
N PRO A 114 -2.89 -19.35 11.08
CA PRO A 114 -3.22 -18.12 10.36
C PRO A 114 -3.31 -16.89 11.28
N ARG A 115 -2.58 -15.82 10.94
CA ARG A 115 -2.58 -14.52 11.63
C ARG A 115 -2.82 -13.38 10.64
N GLY A 116 -3.73 -12.47 10.97
CA GLY A 116 -3.96 -11.27 10.16
C GLY A 116 -2.76 -10.33 10.18
N VAL A 117 -2.37 -9.82 9.01
CA VAL A 117 -1.26 -8.86 8.86
C VAL A 117 -1.70 -7.43 9.15
N SER A 118 -2.98 -7.12 8.94
CA SER A 118 -3.61 -5.85 9.32
C SER A 118 -4.58 -6.06 10.47
N HIS A 119 -4.45 -5.27 11.53
CA HIS A 119 -5.33 -5.30 12.71
C HIS A 119 -6.63 -4.48 12.53
N GLY A 120 -6.86 -3.86 11.37
CA GLY A 120 -7.98 -2.96 11.12
C GLY A 120 -8.99 -3.51 10.11
N GLU A 121 -10.21 -3.01 10.20
CA GLU A 121 -11.27 -3.21 9.22
C GLU A 121 -10.83 -2.65 7.85
N TRP A 122 -11.04 -3.42 6.78
CA TRP A 122 -10.75 -2.98 5.43
C TRP A 122 -11.97 -2.26 4.87
N ASP A 123 -11.97 -0.94 4.99
CA ASP A 123 -12.96 -0.10 4.31
C ASP A 123 -12.50 0.20 2.89
N ALA A 124 -13.43 0.06 1.94
CA ALA A 124 -13.22 0.44 0.55
C ALA A 124 -14.49 1.10 0.01
N THR A 125 -14.32 2.23 -0.68
CA THR A 125 -15.41 2.90 -1.40
C THR A 125 -15.12 2.76 -2.90
N VAL A 126 -16.15 2.39 -3.67
CA VAL A 126 -16.03 2.25 -5.12
C VAL A 126 -17.20 2.92 -5.81
N ARG A 127 -16.95 3.50 -6.98
CA ARG A 127 -18.02 4.02 -7.83
C ARG A 127 -18.89 2.86 -8.34
N ARG A 128 -20.18 3.12 -8.50
CA ARG A 128 -21.11 2.12 -9.05
C ARG A 128 -20.61 1.64 -10.42
N GLY A 129 -20.47 0.33 -10.56
CA GLY A 129 -19.95 -0.32 -11.79
C GLY A 129 -18.42 -0.41 -11.87
N GLY A 130 -17.70 0.07 -10.86
CA GLY A 130 -16.25 -0.18 -10.72
C GLY A 130 -15.96 -1.47 -9.95
N ASP A 131 -14.72 -1.92 -10.04
CA ASP A 131 -14.21 -3.08 -9.32
C ASP A 131 -13.64 -2.68 -7.96
N VAL A 132 -13.79 -3.56 -6.97
CA VAL A 132 -13.23 -3.39 -5.63
C VAL A 132 -12.43 -4.63 -5.23
N VAL A 133 -11.31 -4.40 -4.56
CA VAL A 133 -10.45 -5.46 -4.04
C VAL A 133 -10.56 -5.50 -2.52
N LEU A 134 -11.01 -6.63 -1.99
CA LEU A 134 -11.11 -6.92 -0.56
C LEU A 134 -10.08 -8.01 -0.20
N PRO A 135 -8.84 -7.63 0.13
CA PRO A 135 -7.77 -8.60 0.36
C PRO A 135 -7.90 -9.25 1.74
N CYS A 136 -7.79 -10.57 1.78
CA CYS A 136 -7.57 -11.31 3.03
C CYS A 136 -6.05 -11.39 3.29
N LEU A 137 -5.53 -10.45 4.08
CA LEU A 137 -4.10 -10.36 4.37
C LEU A 137 -3.74 -11.20 5.59
N VAL A 138 -3.36 -12.45 5.35
CA VAL A 138 -3.08 -13.43 6.40
C VAL A 138 -1.73 -14.10 6.15
N HIS A 139 -0.97 -14.26 7.23
CA HIS A 139 0.23 -15.08 7.26
C HIS A 139 -0.08 -16.44 7.88
N ALA A 140 0.40 -17.53 7.27
CA ALA A 140 0.28 -18.89 7.79
C ALA A 140 1.39 -19.78 7.21
N ASN A 141 1.85 -20.76 8.00
CA ASN A 141 2.72 -21.83 7.52
C ASN A 141 2.19 -23.20 8.01
N PRO A 142 1.71 -24.10 7.12
CA PRO A 142 1.65 -23.97 5.66
C PRO A 142 0.63 -22.91 5.21
N PRO A 143 0.65 -22.51 3.91
CA PRO A 143 -0.29 -21.53 3.38
C PRO A 143 -1.75 -21.88 3.68
N ALA A 144 -2.51 -20.88 4.15
CA ALA A 144 -3.92 -21.05 4.50
C ALA A 144 -4.80 -21.18 3.24
N THR A 145 -5.91 -21.91 3.37
CA THR A 145 -7.00 -21.87 2.39
C THR A 145 -7.93 -20.71 2.75
N ILE A 146 -8.22 -19.83 1.79
CA ILE A 146 -9.16 -18.71 1.93
C ILE A 146 -10.49 -19.16 1.32
N THR A 147 -11.58 -19.12 2.11
CA THR A 147 -12.93 -19.60 1.72
C THR A 147 -13.98 -18.53 1.93
#